data_AF-A0AAJ6E7G3-F1
#
_entry.id   AF-A0AAJ6E7G3-F1
#
_cell.length_a   1.000
_cell.length_b   1.000
_cell.length_c   1.000
_cell.angle_alpha   90.00
_cell.angle_beta   90.00
_cell.angle_gamma   90.00
#
_symmetry.space_group_name_H-M   'P 1'
#
loop_
_entity.id
_entity.type
_entity.pdbx_description
1 polymer ?
#
loop_
_entity_poly.entity_id
_entity_poly.type
_entity_poly.pdbx_seq_one_letter_code
_entity_poly.pdbx_strand_id
1 'polypeptide(L)'
;MSDVALEKVETGEATASEARRLVSELLKEGSERSLERLYATLGAWIWNALESRRRDPELREWFDILRRTSATLGPRNAAYAERFRAFYDLLQMSINTSKLVRPSEVMHRQHVVAILRLLRDAPSRQMEKAAIAKKLELRDANLSRILRLMTNARFVERTTQGKFAHFALTRDGLFELENREKREGKKRSQLPALLRDKYPSAGAAHPHHLSADVDAVLRSFDLAIQSSAHAPNTAGLLNAGAIGVRRAMEDYLLHFHGPAPAAPGYMKVRTKNSYQGFSVTAVQTKKAEAHGSYTIEAASSPKPASFPVGALHLYDEDEHAE
;
A
#
# COMPACT_ATOMS: atom_id res chain seq x y z
N MET A 1 19.53 4.89 -34.28
CA MET A 1 19.28 3.80 -33.30
C MET A 1 18.03 3.07 -33.74
N SER A 2 18.00 1.74 -33.66
CA SER A 2 16.89 0.94 -34.20
C SER A 2 15.63 1.10 -33.35
N ASP A 3 14.52 1.52 -33.97
CA ASP A 3 13.20 1.63 -33.32
C ASP A 3 12.80 0.30 -32.63
N VAL A 4 13.27 -0.84 -33.15
CA VAL A 4 13.13 -2.19 -32.57
C VAL A 4 13.65 -2.28 -31.12
N ALA A 5 14.70 -1.54 -30.77
CA ALA A 5 15.28 -1.60 -29.43
C ALA A 5 14.42 -0.83 -28.41
N LEU A 6 13.77 0.25 -28.85
CA LEU A 6 12.82 1.00 -28.03
C LEU A 6 11.52 0.21 -27.87
N GLU A 7 11.06 -0.46 -28.92
CA GLU A 7 9.90 -1.35 -28.87
C GLU A 7 10.09 -2.46 -27.83
N LYS A 8 11.27 -3.09 -27.79
CA LYS A 8 11.60 -4.08 -26.74
C LYS A 8 11.58 -3.51 -25.33
N VAL A 9 11.97 -2.25 -25.17
CA VAL A 9 11.85 -1.57 -23.87
C VAL A 9 10.38 -1.34 -23.54
N GLU A 10 9.57 -0.88 -24.48
CA GLU A 10 8.14 -0.63 -24.29
C GLU A 10 7.36 -1.90 -23.91
N THR A 11 7.61 -3.01 -24.60
CA THR A 11 6.98 -4.32 -24.32
C THR A 11 7.51 -4.99 -23.05
N GLY A 12 8.64 -4.51 -22.52
CA GLY A 12 9.30 -5.08 -21.35
C GLY A 12 10.08 -6.36 -21.65
N GLU A 13 10.38 -6.64 -22.92
CA GLU A 13 11.27 -7.72 -23.35
C GLU A 13 12.75 -7.39 -23.10
N ALA A 14 13.10 -6.10 -23.12
CA ALA A 14 14.45 -5.64 -22.83
C ALA A 14 14.74 -5.76 -21.33
N THR A 15 15.96 -6.20 -21.00
CA THR A 15 16.45 -6.17 -19.63
C THR A 15 16.80 -4.75 -19.19
N ALA A 16 16.78 -4.47 -17.88
CA ALA A 16 17.21 -3.19 -17.33
C ALA A 16 18.63 -2.78 -17.79
N SER A 17 19.53 -3.75 -17.97
CA SER A 17 20.89 -3.49 -18.43
C SER A 17 20.94 -2.98 -19.89
N GLU A 18 20.12 -3.55 -20.77
CA GLU A 18 19.99 -3.14 -22.18
C GLU A 18 19.32 -1.77 -22.28
N ALA A 19 18.24 -1.58 -21.53
CA ALA A 19 17.52 -0.31 -21.44
C ALA A 19 18.45 0.81 -20.96
N ARG A 20 19.30 0.56 -19.95
CA ARG A 20 20.27 1.55 -19.47
C ARG A 20 21.24 2.02 -20.55
N ARG A 21 21.70 1.10 -21.41
CA ARG A 21 22.58 1.45 -22.54
C ARG A 21 21.84 2.33 -23.54
N LEU A 22 20.63 1.93 -23.95
CA LEU A 22 19.80 2.69 -24.90
C LEU A 22 19.46 4.08 -24.38
N VAL A 23 19.02 4.18 -23.11
CA VAL A 23 18.74 5.45 -22.44
C VAL A 23 19.97 6.36 -22.44
N SER A 24 21.15 5.81 -22.13
CA SER A 24 22.40 6.58 -22.10
C SER A 24 22.76 7.12 -23.48
N GLU A 25 22.57 6.34 -24.55
CA GLU A 25 22.82 6.79 -25.92
C GLU A 25 21.84 7.90 -26.35
N LEU A 26 20.55 7.79 -26.03
CA LEU A 26 19.55 8.82 -26.34
C LEU A 26 19.79 10.11 -25.55
N LEU A 27 20.22 10.00 -24.30
CA LEU A 27 20.58 11.17 -23.48
C LEU A 27 21.87 11.88 -23.98
N LYS A 28 22.80 11.14 -24.61
CA LYS A 28 23.98 11.74 -25.25
C LYS A 28 23.61 12.50 -26.52
N GLU A 29 22.66 11.98 -27.30
CA GLU A 29 22.13 12.65 -28.48
C GLU A 29 21.48 13.99 -28.09
N GLY A 30 20.65 13.98 -27.04
CA GLY A 30 20.09 15.19 -26.44
C GLY A 30 19.12 15.97 -27.33
N SER A 31 18.74 15.42 -28.49
CA SER A 31 17.75 16.03 -29.38
C SER A 31 16.35 15.97 -28.74
N GLU A 32 15.53 16.98 -28.92
CA GLU A 32 14.18 17.02 -28.34
C GLU A 32 13.33 15.81 -28.76
N ARG A 33 13.41 15.43 -30.04
CA ARG A 33 12.74 14.23 -30.59
C ARG A 33 13.21 12.94 -29.92
N SER A 34 14.50 12.83 -29.57
CA SER A 34 15.00 11.65 -28.84
C SER A 34 14.44 11.58 -27.42
N LEU A 35 14.31 12.73 -26.75
CA LEU A 35 13.74 12.83 -25.40
C LEU A 35 12.24 12.53 -25.37
N GLU A 36 11.49 13.00 -26.38
CA GLU A 36 10.07 12.67 -26.55
C GLU A 36 9.86 11.17 -26.72
N ARG A 37 10.63 10.55 -27.61
CA ARG A 37 10.59 9.09 -27.82
C ARG A 37 10.93 8.34 -26.55
N LEU A 38 12.00 8.73 -25.87
CA LEU A 38 12.41 8.12 -24.61
C LEU A 38 11.33 8.24 -23.54
N TYR A 39 10.68 9.40 -23.44
CA TYR A 39 9.58 9.64 -22.51
C TYR A 39 8.38 8.76 -22.82
N ALA A 40 7.95 8.67 -24.09
CA ALA A 40 6.84 7.82 -24.51
C ALA A 40 7.13 6.34 -24.23
N THR A 41 8.31 5.84 -24.63
CA THR A 41 8.72 4.44 -24.43
C THR A 41 8.77 4.08 -22.95
N LEU A 42 9.42 4.89 -22.10
CA LEU A 42 9.50 4.62 -20.67
C LEU A 42 8.14 4.80 -19.97
N GLY A 43 7.31 5.73 -20.43
CA GLY A 43 5.94 5.89 -19.94
C GLY A 43 5.08 4.65 -20.21
N ALA A 44 5.14 4.13 -21.43
CA ALA A 44 4.44 2.90 -21.82
C ALA A 44 4.95 1.68 -21.03
N TRP A 45 6.27 1.53 -20.87
CA TRP A 45 6.84 0.47 -20.04
C TRP A 45 6.37 0.56 -18.58
N ILE A 46 6.36 1.76 -17.98
CA ILE A 46 5.88 1.96 -16.60
C ILE A 46 4.41 1.58 -16.50
N TRP A 47 3.58 2.03 -17.43
CA TRP A 47 2.17 1.68 -17.46
C TRP A 47 1.98 0.15 -17.46
N ASN A 48 2.67 -0.54 -18.38
CA ASN A 48 2.64 -2.00 -18.48
C ASN A 48 3.13 -2.69 -17.19
N ALA A 49 4.20 -2.19 -16.59
CA ALA A 49 4.75 -2.73 -15.33
C ALA A 49 3.80 -2.56 -14.14
N LEU A 50 3.07 -1.43 -14.08
CA LEU A 50 2.09 -1.15 -13.04
C LEU A 50 0.79 -1.94 -13.23
N GLU A 51 0.30 -2.01 -14.48
CA GLU A 51 -0.89 -2.76 -14.85
C GLU A 51 -0.72 -4.25 -14.56
N SER A 52 0.42 -4.82 -14.96
CA SER A 52 0.80 -6.21 -14.65
C SER A 52 1.15 -6.44 -13.17
N ARG A 53 1.26 -5.36 -12.37
CA ARG A 53 1.62 -5.38 -10.95
C ARG A 53 2.90 -6.18 -10.68
N ARG A 54 3.93 -5.94 -11.50
CA ARG A 54 5.25 -6.56 -11.33
C ARG A 54 5.78 -6.39 -9.90
N ARG A 55 6.54 -7.39 -9.43
CA ARG A 55 7.16 -7.42 -8.08
C ARG A 55 8.56 -8.01 -8.06
N ASP A 56 9.09 -8.27 -9.23
CA ASP A 56 10.41 -8.83 -9.41
C ASP A 56 11.50 -7.82 -8.97
N PRO A 57 12.70 -8.31 -8.61
CA PRO A 57 13.78 -7.45 -8.17
C PRO A 57 14.25 -6.46 -9.24
N GLU A 58 13.99 -6.73 -10.52
CA GLU A 58 14.41 -5.87 -11.64
C GLU A 58 13.75 -4.48 -11.57
N LEU A 59 12.56 -4.35 -10.98
CA LEU A 59 11.91 -3.05 -10.79
C LEU A 59 12.78 -2.02 -10.06
N ARG A 60 13.70 -2.48 -9.19
CA ARG A 60 14.65 -1.56 -8.53
C ARG A 60 15.67 -1.01 -9.51
N GLU A 61 16.11 -1.81 -10.47
CA GLU A 61 17.05 -1.37 -11.50
C GLU A 61 16.38 -0.36 -12.44
N TRP A 62 15.11 -0.58 -12.78
CA TRP A 62 14.31 0.35 -13.56
C TRP A 62 14.06 1.68 -12.82
N PHE A 63 13.78 1.62 -11.51
CA PHE A 63 13.73 2.81 -10.67
C PHE A 63 15.05 3.60 -10.73
N ASP A 64 16.19 2.91 -10.63
CA ASP A 64 17.50 3.56 -10.73
C ASP A 64 17.77 4.17 -12.10
N ILE A 65 17.32 3.54 -13.19
CA ILE A 65 17.41 4.11 -14.54
C ILE A 65 16.64 5.43 -14.61
N LEU A 66 15.36 5.42 -14.22
CA LEU A 66 14.50 6.61 -14.25
C LEU A 66 15.05 7.75 -13.38
N ARG A 67 15.53 7.43 -12.18
CA ARG A 67 16.15 8.39 -11.26
C ARG A 67 17.40 9.03 -11.87
N ARG A 68 18.28 8.23 -12.48
CA ARG A 68 19.50 8.74 -13.13
C ARG A 68 19.18 9.56 -14.39
N THR A 69 18.19 9.15 -15.18
CA THR A 69 17.70 9.91 -16.33
C THR A 69 17.24 11.30 -15.91
N SER A 70 16.38 11.39 -14.88
CA SER A 70 15.93 12.67 -14.32
C SER A 70 17.10 13.53 -13.84
N ALA A 71 18.04 12.96 -13.07
CA ALA A 71 19.21 13.69 -12.58
C ALA A 71 20.13 14.19 -13.71
N THR A 72 20.29 13.41 -14.78
CA THR A 72 21.11 13.77 -15.94
C THR A 72 20.47 14.90 -16.75
N LEU A 73 19.14 14.91 -16.83
CA LEU A 73 18.39 15.95 -17.54
C LEU A 73 18.25 17.25 -16.75
N GLY A 74 18.31 17.22 -15.42
CA GLY A 74 18.10 18.39 -14.56
C GLY A 74 18.84 19.66 -15.02
N PRO A 75 20.15 19.61 -15.29
CA PRO A 75 20.91 20.78 -15.75
C PRO A 75 20.63 21.23 -17.19
N ARG A 76 20.11 20.33 -18.04
CA ARG A 76 19.96 20.57 -19.50
C ARG A 76 18.52 20.84 -19.92
N ASN A 77 17.57 20.20 -19.26
CA ASN A 77 16.15 20.27 -19.55
C ASN A 77 15.33 19.92 -18.29
N ALA A 78 15.05 20.95 -17.49
CA ALA A 78 14.33 20.79 -16.23
C ALA A 78 12.90 20.23 -16.41
N ALA A 79 12.23 20.57 -17.52
CA ALA A 79 10.87 20.10 -17.79
C ALA A 79 10.81 18.58 -17.94
N TYR A 80 11.71 17.99 -18.73
CA TYR A 80 11.78 16.53 -18.85
C TYR A 80 12.30 15.87 -17.57
N ALA A 81 13.22 16.50 -16.84
CA ALA A 81 13.71 15.98 -15.57
C ALA A 81 12.56 15.77 -14.56
N GLU A 82 11.63 16.72 -14.45
CA GLU A 82 10.44 16.62 -13.59
C GLU A 82 9.44 15.57 -14.09
N ARG A 83 9.26 15.42 -15.41
CA ARG A 83 8.43 14.35 -15.98
C ARG A 83 8.99 12.95 -15.63
N PHE A 84 10.29 12.74 -15.79
CA PHE A 84 10.94 11.48 -15.36
C PHE A 84 10.97 11.30 -13.85
N ARG A 85 10.87 12.38 -13.08
CA ARG A 85 10.70 12.30 -11.63
C ARG A 85 9.38 11.68 -11.22
N ALA A 86 8.29 12.15 -11.82
CA ALA A 86 6.97 11.57 -11.59
C ALA A 86 6.96 10.05 -11.86
N PHE A 87 7.68 9.62 -12.89
CA PHE A 87 7.84 8.21 -13.25
C PHE A 87 8.53 7.37 -12.16
N TYR A 88 9.68 7.80 -11.64
CA TYR A 88 10.34 7.02 -10.59
C TYR A 88 9.60 7.09 -9.24
N ASP A 89 8.90 8.19 -8.94
CA ASP A 89 8.09 8.30 -7.72
C ASP A 89 6.92 7.30 -7.76
N LEU A 90 6.23 7.19 -8.90
CA LEU A 90 5.15 6.23 -9.10
C LEU A 90 5.67 4.78 -8.99
N LEU A 91 6.81 4.48 -9.61
CA LEU A 91 7.43 3.17 -9.51
C LEU A 91 7.86 2.84 -8.07
N GLN A 92 8.41 3.82 -7.34
CA GLN A 92 8.79 3.68 -5.94
C GLN A 92 7.58 3.36 -5.04
N MET A 93 6.43 4.02 -5.27
CA MET A 93 5.18 3.72 -4.58
C MET A 93 4.68 2.30 -4.85
N SER A 94 4.78 1.83 -6.10
CA SER A 94 4.45 0.46 -6.49
C SER A 94 5.34 -0.57 -5.78
N ILE A 95 6.66 -0.35 -5.81
CA ILE A 95 7.65 -1.20 -5.13
C ILE A 95 7.34 -1.26 -3.62
N ASN A 96 7.05 -0.13 -2.99
CA ASN A 96 6.77 -0.10 -1.55
C ASN A 96 5.44 -0.78 -1.20
N THR A 97 4.43 -0.67 -2.07
CA THR A 97 3.14 -1.34 -1.88
C THR A 97 3.30 -2.86 -2.02
N SER A 98 4.16 -3.34 -2.93
CA SER A 98 4.43 -4.77 -3.11
C SER A 98 5.05 -5.43 -1.87
N LYS A 99 5.83 -4.68 -1.07
CA LYS A 99 6.46 -5.17 0.16
C LYS A 99 5.47 -5.42 1.30
N LEU A 100 4.29 -4.79 1.27
CA LEU A 100 3.37 -4.81 2.40
C LEU A 100 2.60 -6.13 2.54
N VAL A 101 2.50 -6.95 1.49
CA VAL A 101 1.66 -8.16 1.52
C VAL A 101 2.22 -9.25 0.59
N ARG A 102 2.95 -10.22 1.14
CA ARG A 102 3.32 -11.43 0.41
C ARG A 102 2.09 -12.33 0.21
N PRO A 103 1.87 -12.92 -0.98
CA PRO A 103 0.73 -13.82 -1.20
C PRO A 103 0.65 -14.95 -0.17
N SER A 104 1.81 -15.51 0.22
CA SER A 104 1.89 -16.53 1.26
C SER A 104 1.36 -16.07 2.60
N GLU A 105 1.61 -14.83 3.02
CA GLU A 105 1.10 -14.27 4.28
C GLU A 105 -0.42 -14.07 4.24
N VAL A 106 -0.97 -13.73 3.06
CA VAL A 106 -2.43 -13.58 2.88
C VAL A 106 -3.14 -14.92 3.06
N MET A 107 -2.56 -16.01 2.56
CA MET A 107 -3.13 -17.35 2.73
C MET A 107 -3.27 -17.79 4.19
N HIS A 108 -2.50 -17.20 5.11
CA HIS A 108 -2.58 -17.49 6.55
C HIS A 108 -3.61 -16.62 7.27
N ARG A 109 -4.22 -15.63 6.60
CA ARG A 109 -5.24 -14.79 7.22
C ARG A 109 -6.55 -15.55 7.39
N GLN A 110 -7.25 -15.23 8.47
CA GLN A 110 -8.55 -15.79 8.79
C GLN A 110 -9.52 -15.55 7.61
N HIS A 111 -10.30 -16.58 7.28
CA HIS A 111 -11.29 -16.62 6.20
C HIS A 111 -10.80 -16.54 4.75
N VAL A 112 -9.52 -16.26 4.46
CA VAL A 112 -9.03 -16.20 3.07
C VAL A 112 -9.27 -17.52 2.34
N VAL A 113 -8.85 -18.64 2.92
CA VAL A 113 -9.06 -19.98 2.33
C VAL A 113 -10.55 -20.28 2.18
N ALA A 114 -11.38 -19.89 3.15
CA ALA A 114 -12.82 -20.10 3.08
C ALA A 114 -13.47 -19.29 1.93
N ILE A 115 -13.05 -18.04 1.73
CA ILE A 115 -13.51 -17.21 0.61
C ILE A 115 -13.06 -17.81 -0.73
N LEU A 116 -11.81 -18.28 -0.85
CA LEU A 116 -11.32 -18.88 -2.09
C LEU A 116 -12.07 -20.17 -2.44
N ARG A 117 -12.34 -21.05 -1.46
CA ARG A 117 -13.18 -22.23 -1.66
C ARG A 117 -14.59 -21.83 -2.08
N LEU A 118 -15.18 -20.86 -1.39
CA LEU A 118 -16.51 -20.37 -1.69
C LEU A 118 -16.63 -19.83 -3.13
N LEU A 119 -15.64 -19.07 -3.58
CA LEU A 119 -15.59 -18.57 -4.95
C LEU A 119 -15.34 -19.69 -5.97
N ARG A 120 -14.45 -20.65 -5.69
CA ARG A 120 -14.20 -21.82 -6.56
C ARG A 120 -15.48 -22.62 -6.80
N ASP A 121 -16.26 -22.82 -5.73
CA ASP A 121 -17.46 -23.66 -5.74
C ASP A 121 -18.69 -22.90 -6.29
N ALA A 122 -18.57 -21.59 -6.56
CA ALA A 122 -19.62 -20.82 -7.22
C ALA A 122 -19.64 -21.10 -8.74
N PRO A 123 -20.82 -21.22 -9.39
CA PRO A 123 -20.93 -21.59 -10.81
C PRO A 123 -20.13 -20.68 -11.77
N SER A 124 -20.14 -19.37 -11.54
CA SER A 124 -19.42 -18.38 -12.34
C SER A 124 -18.00 -18.10 -11.83
N ARG A 125 -17.57 -18.78 -10.76
CA ARG A 125 -16.38 -18.43 -9.97
C ARG A 125 -16.35 -16.98 -9.47
N GLN A 126 -17.51 -16.35 -9.42
CA GLN A 126 -17.68 -14.96 -9.06
C GLN A 126 -18.86 -14.81 -8.12
N MET A 127 -18.72 -13.96 -7.10
CA MET A 127 -19.80 -13.68 -6.15
C MET A 127 -19.85 -12.22 -5.76
N GLU A 128 -21.05 -11.74 -5.48
CA GLU A 128 -21.26 -10.42 -4.90
C GLU A 128 -20.72 -10.36 -3.46
N LYS A 129 -20.17 -9.21 -3.07
CA LYS A 129 -19.68 -8.95 -1.70
C LYS A 129 -20.73 -9.28 -0.63
N ALA A 130 -21.98 -8.86 -0.82
CA ALA A 130 -23.05 -9.11 0.14
C ALA A 130 -23.34 -10.62 0.32
N ALA A 131 -23.29 -11.38 -0.78
CA ALA A 131 -23.46 -12.83 -0.75
C ALA A 131 -22.31 -13.54 -0.02
N ILE A 132 -21.06 -13.08 -0.21
CA ILE A 132 -19.90 -13.59 0.53
C ILE A 132 -20.05 -13.28 2.03
N ALA A 133 -20.45 -12.04 2.38
CA ALA A 133 -20.68 -11.63 3.76
C ALA A 133 -21.72 -12.51 4.45
N LYS A 134 -22.84 -12.78 3.77
CA LYS A 134 -23.92 -13.62 4.28
C LYS A 134 -23.49 -15.07 4.49
N LYS A 135 -22.79 -15.68 3.52
CA LYS A 135 -22.39 -17.10 3.61
C LYS A 135 -21.31 -17.39 4.65
N LEU A 136 -20.45 -16.42 4.93
CA LEU A 136 -19.37 -16.57 5.91
C LEU A 136 -19.64 -15.83 7.22
N GLU A 137 -20.83 -15.23 7.36
CA GLU A 137 -21.27 -14.46 8.52
C GLU A 137 -20.26 -13.36 8.93
N LEU A 138 -19.66 -12.71 7.93
CA LEU A 138 -18.63 -11.69 8.14
C LEU A 138 -19.23 -10.29 8.19
N ARG A 139 -18.79 -9.50 9.16
CA ARG A 139 -19.07 -8.05 9.20
C ARG A 139 -18.49 -7.34 7.98
N ASP A 140 -19.23 -6.38 7.43
CA ASP A 140 -18.91 -5.71 6.17
C ASP A 140 -17.51 -5.05 6.17
N ALA A 141 -17.13 -4.39 7.27
CA ALA A 141 -15.82 -3.78 7.42
C ALA A 141 -14.67 -4.80 7.40
N ASN A 142 -14.85 -5.95 8.06
CA ASN A 142 -13.86 -7.02 8.08
C ASN A 142 -13.73 -7.66 6.68
N LEU A 143 -14.86 -7.97 6.04
CA LEU A 143 -14.87 -8.51 4.69
C LEU A 143 -14.21 -7.56 3.69
N SER A 144 -14.51 -6.26 3.76
CA SER A 144 -13.89 -5.24 2.90
C SER A 144 -12.37 -5.23 3.02
N ARG A 145 -11.86 -5.37 4.25
CA ARG A 145 -10.41 -5.43 4.52
C ARG A 145 -9.80 -6.71 3.95
N ILE A 146 -10.43 -7.86 4.17
CA ILE A 146 -9.96 -9.16 3.68
C ILE A 146 -9.96 -9.19 2.15
N LEU A 147 -11.05 -8.76 1.51
CA LEU A 147 -11.15 -8.71 0.05
C LEU A 147 -10.14 -7.76 -0.56
N ARG A 148 -9.89 -6.59 0.07
CA ARG A 148 -8.81 -5.68 -0.37
C ARG A 148 -7.45 -6.37 -0.32
N LEU A 149 -7.15 -7.10 0.75
CA LEU A 149 -5.90 -7.87 0.88
C LEU A 149 -5.80 -8.94 -0.21
N MET A 150 -6.88 -9.68 -0.46
CA MET A 150 -6.93 -10.73 -1.49
C MET A 150 -6.79 -10.14 -2.91
N THR A 151 -7.40 -8.98 -3.19
CA THR A 151 -7.21 -8.27 -4.46
C THR A 151 -5.79 -7.76 -4.62
N ASN A 152 -5.17 -7.26 -3.55
CA ASN A 152 -3.78 -6.86 -3.57
C ASN A 152 -2.85 -8.06 -3.81
N ALA A 153 -3.17 -9.24 -3.26
CA ALA A 153 -2.42 -10.48 -3.50
C ALA A 153 -2.76 -11.17 -4.83
N ARG A 154 -3.62 -10.59 -5.67
CA ARG A 154 -4.12 -11.17 -6.93
C ARG A 154 -4.82 -12.52 -6.75
N PHE A 155 -5.41 -12.80 -5.59
CA PHE A 155 -6.22 -14.01 -5.45
C PHE A 155 -7.62 -13.82 -6.01
N VAL A 156 -8.14 -12.60 -5.93
CA VAL A 156 -9.46 -12.25 -6.46
C VAL A 156 -9.40 -10.94 -7.24
N GLU A 157 -10.23 -10.83 -8.26
CA GLU A 157 -10.43 -9.61 -9.02
C GLU A 157 -11.77 -8.97 -8.62
N ARG A 158 -11.78 -7.65 -8.52
CA ARG A 158 -12.98 -6.89 -8.19
C ARG A 158 -13.53 -6.28 -9.48
N THR A 159 -14.77 -6.60 -9.79
CA THR A 159 -15.56 -5.94 -10.84
C THR A 159 -16.75 -5.21 -10.20
N THR A 160 -17.19 -4.14 -10.85
CA THR A 160 -18.39 -3.40 -10.43
C THR A 160 -19.47 -3.63 -11.46
N GLN A 161 -20.64 -4.07 -11.01
CA GLN A 161 -21.83 -4.23 -11.85
C GLN A 161 -22.96 -3.42 -11.22
N GLY A 162 -23.21 -2.23 -11.79
CA GLY A 162 -24.09 -1.24 -11.17
C GLY A 162 -23.57 -0.79 -9.81
N LYS A 163 -24.41 -0.88 -8.78
CA LYS A 163 -24.06 -0.50 -7.39
C LYS A 163 -23.36 -1.62 -6.61
N PHE A 164 -23.22 -2.80 -7.21
CA PHE A 164 -22.73 -4.00 -6.52
C PHE A 164 -21.28 -4.32 -6.88
N ALA A 165 -20.50 -4.67 -5.86
CA ALA A 165 -19.13 -5.13 -6.02
C ALA A 165 -19.11 -6.66 -6.11
N HIS A 166 -18.59 -7.17 -7.22
CA HIS A 166 -18.40 -8.59 -7.45
C HIS A 166 -16.93 -8.94 -7.35
N PHE A 167 -16.66 -10.16 -6.87
CA PHE A 167 -15.32 -10.67 -6.70
C PHE A 167 -15.22 -12.01 -7.41
N ALA A 168 -14.27 -12.11 -8.35
CA ALA A 168 -14.01 -13.31 -9.13
C ALA A 168 -12.70 -13.96 -8.68
N LEU A 169 -12.67 -15.29 -8.63
CA LEU A 169 -11.45 -16.05 -8.36
C LEU A 169 -10.51 -15.98 -9.57
N THR A 170 -9.27 -15.57 -9.34
CA THR A 170 -8.23 -15.53 -10.38
C THR A 170 -7.54 -16.88 -10.55
N ARG A 171 -6.72 -17.02 -11.60
CA ARG A 171 -5.85 -18.18 -11.80
C ARG A 171 -4.83 -18.35 -10.66
N ASP A 172 -4.21 -17.26 -10.20
CA ASP A 172 -3.22 -17.28 -9.12
C ASP A 172 -3.86 -17.70 -7.79
N GLY A 173 -5.05 -17.16 -7.49
CA GLY A 173 -5.82 -17.55 -6.31
C GLY A 173 -6.22 -19.02 -6.30
N LEU A 174 -6.58 -19.57 -7.47
CA LEU A 174 -6.89 -20.99 -7.62
C LEU A 174 -5.63 -21.86 -7.41
N PHE A 175 -4.51 -21.50 -8.04
CA PHE A 175 -3.25 -22.23 -7.89
C PHE A 175 -2.75 -22.26 -6.44
N GLU A 176 -2.83 -21.13 -5.72
CA GLU A 176 -2.45 -21.08 -4.30
C GLU A 176 -3.41 -21.89 -3.41
N LEU A 177 -4.71 -21.89 -3.72
CA LEU A 177 -5.68 -22.74 -3.02
C LEU A 177 -5.35 -24.23 -3.21
N GLU A 178 -5.10 -24.67 -4.43
CA GLU A 178 -4.74 -26.06 -4.73
C GLU A 178 -3.42 -26.46 -4.05
N ASN A 179 -2.40 -25.59 -4.08
CA ASN A 179 -1.13 -25.83 -3.40
C ASN A 179 -1.31 -25.95 -1.89
N ARG A 180 -2.18 -25.13 -1.29
CA ARG A 180 -2.50 -25.21 0.13
C ARG A 180 -3.17 -26.53 0.47
N GLU A 181 -4.17 -26.94 -0.32
CA GLU A 181 -4.90 -28.19 -0.12
C GLU A 181 -3.98 -29.42 -0.28
N LYS A 182 -3.07 -29.42 -1.26
CA LYS A 182 -2.04 -30.47 -1.42
C LYS A 182 -1.11 -30.56 -0.19
N ARG A 183 -0.70 -29.43 0.38
CA ARG A 183 0.15 -29.38 1.59
C ARG A 183 -0.61 -29.88 2.83
N GLU A 184 -1.89 -29.54 2.96
CA GLU A 184 -2.75 -30.02 4.06
C GLU A 184 -3.02 -31.52 3.95
N GLY A 185 -3.24 -32.05 2.74
CA GLY A 185 -3.42 -33.48 2.49
C GLY A 185 -2.18 -34.30 2.85
N LYS A 186 -0.97 -33.84 2.47
CA LYS A 186 0.29 -34.51 2.84
C LYS A 186 0.47 -34.59 4.36
N LYS A 187 0.17 -33.51 5.10
CA LYS A 187 0.25 -33.51 6.57
C LYS A 187 -0.71 -34.52 7.21
N ARG A 188 -1.94 -34.64 6.69
CA ARG A 188 -2.91 -35.64 7.18
C ARG A 188 -2.47 -37.08 6.91
N SER A 189 -1.81 -37.34 5.78
CA SER A 189 -1.30 -38.68 5.44
C SER A 189 -0.06 -39.12 6.24
N GLN A 190 0.65 -38.18 6.88
CA GLN A 190 1.86 -38.48 7.68
C GLN A 190 1.56 -38.72 9.17
N LEU A 191 0.42 -38.23 9.66
CA LEU A 191 -0.02 -38.45 11.05
C LEU A 191 -0.31 -39.91 11.44
N PRO A 192 -0.73 -40.84 10.55
CA PRO A 192 -0.91 -42.25 10.90
C PRO A 192 0.39 -43.03 11.11
N ALA A 193 1.54 -42.54 10.61
CA ALA A 193 2.79 -43.29 10.67
C ALA A 193 3.54 -43.11 12.00
N LEU A 194 3.57 -41.88 12.54
CA LEU A 194 4.32 -41.57 13.78
C LEU A 194 3.62 -42.02 15.07
N LEU A 195 2.31 -42.30 15.03
CA LEU A 195 1.58 -42.87 16.17
C LEU A 195 1.57 -44.40 16.17
N ARG A 196 1.96 -45.05 15.07
CA ARG A 196 1.95 -46.52 14.97
C ARG A 196 3.21 -47.19 15.54
N ASP A 197 4.33 -46.48 15.61
CA ASP A 197 5.61 -47.01 16.11
C ASP A 197 5.81 -46.88 17.64
N LYS A 198 4.84 -46.33 18.38
CA LYS A 198 4.95 -46.19 19.86
C LYS A 198 4.13 -47.17 20.69
N TYR A 199 3.45 -48.13 20.08
CA TYR A 199 2.83 -49.24 20.79
C TYR A 199 3.20 -50.56 20.11
N PRO A 200 4.32 -51.21 20.47
CA PRO A 200 4.47 -52.62 20.17
C PRO A 200 3.35 -53.37 20.89
N SER A 201 2.68 -54.25 20.15
CA SER A 201 1.66 -55.18 20.63
C SER A 201 2.10 -55.85 21.94
N ALA A 202 1.56 -55.38 23.06
CA ALA A 202 1.46 -56.21 24.25
C ALA A 202 0.33 -57.21 24.00
N GLY A 203 0.72 -58.46 23.82
CA GLY A 203 -0.20 -59.57 23.61
C GLY A 203 -1.11 -59.81 24.80
N ALA A 204 -2.36 -60.16 24.46
CA ALA A 204 -3.23 -61.12 25.13
C ALA A 204 -3.13 -61.26 26.66
N ALA A 205 -4.12 -60.74 27.37
CA ALA A 205 -5.09 -61.57 28.11
C ALA A 205 -6.22 -60.72 28.72
N HIS A 206 -7.41 -61.32 28.69
CA HIS A 206 -8.65 -61.02 29.43
C HIS A 206 -9.76 -60.21 28.72
N PRO A 207 -10.97 -60.80 28.59
CA PRO A 207 -12.18 -60.09 28.25
C PRO A 207 -12.82 -59.52 29.53
N HIS A 208 -13.33 -58.30 29.45
CA HIS A 208 -14.65 -57.87 29.92
C HIS A 208 -14.67 -56.38 30.29
N HIS A 209 -15.76 -55.72 29.89
CA HIS A 209 -16.34 -54.50 30.46
C HIS A 209 -15.60 -53.16 30.23
N LEU A 210 -16.06 -52.39 29.24
CA LEU A 210 -16.96 -51.23 29.43
C LEU A 210 -16.87 -50.27 28.24
N SER A 211 -18.04 -49.95 27.70
CA SER A 211 -18.30 -48.79 26.85
C SER A 211 -17.91 -47.51 27.59
N ALA A 212 -16.91 -46.78 27.09
CA ALA A 212 -16.66 -45.41 27.46
C ALA A 212 -16.05 -44.64 26.28
N ASP A 213 -16.95 -44.02 25.54
CA ASP A 213 -16.91 -42.61 25.16
C ASP A 213 -15.71 -42.07 24.38
N VAL A 214 -15.95 -41.89 23.07
CA VAL A 214 -15.05 -41.25 22.10
C VAL A 214 -14.91 -39.73 22.37
N ASP A 215 -15.66 -39.17 23.33
CA ASP A 215 -15.64 -37.75 23.72
C ASP A 215 -14.48 -37.34 24.65
N ALA A 216 -13.73 -38.28 25.22
CA ALA A 216 -12.67 -37.95 26.20
C ALA A 216 -11.38 -37.38 25.56
N VAL A 217 -11.11 -37.68 24.28
CA VAL A 217 -9.86 -37.25 23.61
C VAL A 217 -9.99 -35.84 23.00
N LEU A 218 -11.20 -35.35 22.77
CA LEU A 218 -11.44 -33.99 22.28
C LEU A 218 -11.42 -32.93 23.39
N ARG A 219 -11.74 -33.27 24.64
CA ARG A 219 -11.77 -32.30 25.76
C ARG A 219 -10.41 -31.94 26.35
N SER A 220 -9.37 -32.74 26.09
CA SER A 220 -8.01 -32.46 26.61
C SER A 220 -7.28 -31.38 25.80
N PHE A 221 -7.73 -31.07 24.58
CA PHE A 221 -7.17 -29.97 23.78
C PHE A 221 -7.82 -28.60 24.09
N ASP A 222 -9.10 -28.56 24.45
CA ASP A 222 -9.79 -27.29 24.75
C ASP A 222 -9.42 -26.70 26.14
N LEU A 223 -9.01 -27.54 27.09
CA LEU A 223 -8.61 -27.10 28.43
C LEU A 223 -7.20 -26.47 28.50
N ALA A 224 -6.36 -26.66 27.47
CA ALA A 224 -5.04 -26.03 27.40
C ALA A 224 -5.08 -24.59 26.85
N ILE A 225 -6.22 -24.14 26.31
CA ILE A 225 -6.36 -22.79 25.74
C ILE A 225 -7.08 -21.83 26.70
N GLN A 226 -7.71 -22.32 27.78
CA GLN A 226 -8.54 -21.49 28.67
C GLN A 226 -8.03 -21.28 30.11
N SER A 227 -6.85 -21.78 30.50
CA SER A 227 -6.28 -21.54 31.84
C SER A 227 -5.04 -20.62 31.82
N SER A 228 -5.26 -19.34 31.52
CA SER A 228 -4.30 -18.29 31.89
C SER A 228 -5.06 -17.03 32.33
N ALA A 229 -5.79 -17.15 33.43
CA ALA A 229 -6.29 -16.00 34.19
C ALA A 229 -6.05 -16.26 35.68
N HIS A 230 -5.33 -15.31 36.30
CA HIS A 230 -5.10 -15.07 37.73
C HIS A 230 -3.87 -15.68 38.43
N ALA A 231 -2.82 -14.86 38.53
CA ALA A 231 -2.13 -14.56 39.79
C ALA A 231 -1.52 -13.12 39.75
N PRO A 232 -1.23 -12.48 40.89
CA PRO A 232 -1.41 -11.02 41.08
C PRO A 232 -0.12 -10.17 41.16
N ASN A 233 -0.30 -8.87 40.92
CA ASN A 233 0.47 -7.71 41.37
C ASN A 233 1.99 -7.66 41.14
N THR A 234 2.40 -6.91 40.11
CA THR A 234 3.44 -5.88 40.22
C THR A 234 3.05 -4.68 39.34
N ALA A 235 3.16 -3.49 39.92
CA ALA A 235 2.56 -2.26 39.44
C ALA A 235 3.42 -1.55 38.38
N GLY A 236 2.73 -0.85 37.48
CA GLY A 236 3.27 0.33 36.79
C GLY A 236 3.52 0.15 35.29
N LEU A 237 2.46 0.19 34.47
CA LEU A 237 2.39 0.88 33.15
C LEU A 237 1.14 0.41 32.40
N LEU A 238 -0.02 0.94 32.78
CA LEU A 238 -1.22 0.94 31.94
C LEU A 238 -1.63 2.39 31.69
N ASN A 239 -1.39 2.86 30.47
CA ASN A 239 -2.39 3.51 29.60
C ASN A 239 -1.71 4.27 28.47
N ALA A 240 -1.40 3.57 27.39
CA ALA A 240 -1.21 4.19 26.09
C ALA A 240 -2.37 3.74 25.18
N GLY A 241 -3.51 4.42 25.32
CA GLY A 241 -4.53 4.41 24.26
C GLY A 241 -3.92 4.93 22.95
N ALA A 242 -4.64 4.82 21.83
CA ALA A 242 -4.18 5.19 20.47
C ALA A 242 -3.57 6.61 20.32
N ILE A 243 -3.67 7.47 21.34
CA ILE A 243 -3.02 8.77 21.47
C ILE A 243 -1.51 8.65 21.80
N GLY A 244 -1.08 7.63 22.55
CA GLY A 244 0.32 7.42 22.94
C GLY A 244 1.23 7.01 21.80
N VAL A 245 0.72 6.19 20.86
CA VAL A 245 1.47 5.78 19.65
C VAL A 245 1.66 6.96 18.70
N ARG A 246 0.66 7.87 18.60
CA ARG A 246 0.79 9.08 17.78
C ARG A 246 1.82 10.05 18.37
N ARG A 247 1.84 10.22 19.69
CA ARG A 247 2.81 11.09 20.38
C ARG A 247 4.24 10.57 20.30
N ALA A 248 4.43 9.26 20.47
CA ALA A 248 5.73 8.62 20.29
C ALA A 248 6.25 8.73 18.84
N MET A 249 5.35 8.72 17.85
CA MET A 249 5.73 8.87 16.44
C MET A 249 6.02 10.34 16.05
N GLU A 250 5.34 11.30 16.68
CA GLU A 250 5.67 12.74 16.56
C GLU A 250 7.03 13.07 17.19
N ASP A 251 7.32 12.53 18.38
CA ASP A 251 8.63 12.71 19.06
C ASP A 251 9.78 12.04 18.29
N TYR A 252 9.52 10.90 17.62
CA TYR A 252 10.47 10.22 16.74
C TYR A 252 10.74 11.01 15.45
N LEU A 253 9.72 11.66 14.86
CA LEU A 253 9.88 12.49 13.66
C LEU A 253 10.61 13.82 13.95
N LEU A 254 10.46 14.36 15.16
CA LEU A 254 11.21 15.54 15.63
C LEU A 254 12.71 15.27 15.83
N HIS A 255 13.11 14.02 16.11
CA HIS A 255 14.53 13.65 16.25
C HIS A 255 15.28 13.54 14.90
N PHE A 256 14.58 13.32 13.79
CA PHE A 256 15.21 13.21 12.46
C PHE A 256 15.27 14.54 11.69
N HIS A 257 14.51 15.54 12.11
CA HIS A 257 14.54 16.88 11.55
C HIS A 257 14.89 17.87 12.66
N GLY A 258 16.18 18.17 12.80
CA GLY A 258 16.60 19.37 13.52
C GLY A 258 15.86 20.60 12.96
N PRO A 259 15.55 21.61 13.79
CA PRO A 259 14.78 22.76 13.36
C PRO A 259 15.48 23.40 12.16
N ALA A 260 14.81 23.36 11.00
CA ALA A 260 15.25 24.12 9.85
C ALA A 260 15.37 25.60 10.28
N PRO A 261 16.49 26.28 9.97
CA PRO A 261 16.62 27.69 10.30
C PRO A 261 15.45 28.44 9.67
N ALA A 262 14.66 29.11 10.49
CA ALA A 262 13.62 30.00 10.00
C ALA A 262 14.32 31.08 9.14
N ALA A 263 13.87 31.22 7.90
CA ALA A 263 14.30 32.31 7.04
C ALA A 263 14.10 33.65 7.79
N PRO A 264 15.06 34.59 7.73
CA PRO A 264 14.96 35.87 8.42
C PRO A 264 13.66 36.60 8.03
N GLY A 265 12.79 36.88 9.00
CA GLY A 265 11.59 37.70 8.79
C GLY A 265 10.23 37.02 8.98
N TYR A 266 10.16 35.75 9.38
CA TYR A 266 8.87 35.07 9.56
C TYR A 266 8.70 34.50 10.98
N MET A 267 7.82 35.11 11.78
CA MET A 267 7.47 34.64 13.12
C MET A 267 6.14 33.88 13.06
N LYS A 268 6.13 32.59 13.40
CA LYS A 268 4.90 31.79 13.55
C LYS A 268 4.30 32.04 14.93
N VAL A 269 3.25 32.84 15.02
CA VAL A 269 2.48 33.02 16.27
C VAL A 269 1.43 31.91 16.36
N ARG A 270 1.52 31.08 17.40
CA ARG A 270 0.50 30.07 17.74
C ARG A 270 -0.61 30.75 18.56
N THR A 271 -1.78 30.94 17.98
CA THR A 271 -2.99 31.29 18.74
C THR A 271 -3.77 30.02 19.07
N LYS A 272 -4.21 29.89 20.33
CA LYS A 272 -5.11 28.83 20.77
C LYS A 272 -6.53 29.34 20.58
N ASN A 273 -7.34 28.66 19.75
CA ASN A 273 -8.78 28.76 19.83
C ASN A 273 -9.41 27.37 19.69
N SER A 274 -10.42 27.14 20.52
CA SER A 274 -11.23 25.93 20.58
C SER A 274 -12.27 25.89 19.46
N TYR A 275 -12.49 24.68 18.95
CA TYR A 275 -13.47 24.25 17.94
C TYR A 275 -13.14 24.51 16.45
N GLN A 276 -12.95 23.39 15.74
CA GLN A 276 -13.05 23.16 14.29
C GLN A 276 -12.36 24.14 13.32
N GLY A 277 -11.29 23.65 12.69
CA GLY A 277 -10.72 24.19 11.45
C GLY A 277 -9.42 24.98 11.67
N PHE A 278 -8.29 24.42 11.23
CA PHE A 278 -7.04 25.19 11.14
C PHE A 278 -7.15 26.16 9.96
N SER A 279 -7.19 27.46 10.23
CA SER A 279 -6.88 28.48 9.23
C SER A 279 -5.47 29.02 9.48
N VAL A 280 -4.71 29.22 8.40
CA VAL A 280 -3.40 29.86 8.43
C VAL A 280 -3.59 31.29 7.97
N THR A 281 -3.38 32.26 8.86
CA THR A 281 -3.39 33.68 8.50
C THR A 281 -1.96 34.15 8.26
N ALA A 282 -1.64 34.52 7.02
CA ALA A 282 -0.38 35.15 6.68
C ALA A 282 -0.48 36.65 7.01
N VAL A 283 0.33 37.14 7.95
CA VAL A 283 0.46 38.57 8.24
C VAL A 283 1.69 39.10 7.51
N GLN A 284 1.48 40.03 6.59
CA GLN A 284 2.58 40.73 5.90
C GLN A 284 3.14 41.81 6.85
N THR A 285 4.32 41.57 7.40
CA THR A 285 5.05 42.63 8.10
C THR A 285 5.90 43.39 7.08
N LYS A 286 5.51 44.63 6.76
CA LYS A 286 6.36 45.54 5.99
C LYS A 286 7.61 45.85 6.83
N LYS A 287 8.78 45.52 6.28
CA LYS A 287 10.09 45.82 6.85
C LYS A 287 10.36 47.32 6.72
N ALA A 288 10.27 48.06 7.82
CA ALA A 288 10.81 49.42 7.91
C ALA A 288 12.20 49.33 8.58
N GLU A 289 13.23 49.74 7.87
CA GLU A 289 14.58 49.89 8.41
C GLU A 289 14.66 51.22 9.15
N ALA A 290 14.72 51.18 10.48
CA ALA A 290 15.43 52.15 11.31
C ALA A 290 15.46 51.70 12.77
N HIS A 291 16.55 52.07 13.44
CA HIS A 291 16.94 51.75 14.80
C HIS A 291 15.89 52.08 15.89
N GLY A 292 15.86 51.23 16.93
CA GLY A 292 15.50 51.64 18.29
C GLY A 292 14.04 51.41 18.72
N SER A 293 13.88 50.59 19.76
CA SER A 293 12.70 50.39 20.63
C SER A 293 11.39 49.92 20.00
N TYR A 294 10.90 48.75 20.42
CA TYR A 294 9.57 48.25 20.08
C TYR A 294 8.54 48.69 21.14
N THR A 295 7.61 49.56 20.75
CA THR A 295 6.31 49.73 21.41
C THR A 295 5.27 48.98 20.57
N ILE A 296 4.52 48.07 21.21
CA ILE A 296 3.42 47.36 20.56
C ILE A 296 2.15 48.21 20.74
N GLU A 297 1.76 48.95 19.70
CA GLU A 297 0.41 49.54 19.63
C GLU A 297 -0.57 48.49 19.08
N ALA A 298 -1.65 48.24 19.82
CA ALA A 298 -2.75 47.39 19.40
C ALA A 298 -3.61 48.15 18.37
N ALA A 299 -3.30 47.96 17.08
CA ALA A 299 -4.17 48.43 16.01
C ALA A 299 -5.48 47.62 16.00
N SER A 300 -6.58 48.36 15.93
CA SER A 300 -7.96 47.91 15.89
C SER A 300 -8.26 46.96 14.74
N SER A 301 -9.27 46.12 14.96
CA SER A 301 -9.69 44.98 14.14
C SER A 301 -9.84 45.28 12.63
N PRO A 302 -9.23 44.48 11.74
CA PRO A 302 -9.60 44.49 10.34
C PRO A 302 -10.85 43.62 10.14
N LYS A 303 -11.89 44.21 9.54
CA LYS A 303 -13.10 43.50 9.08
C LYS A 303 -12.72 42.44 8.03
N PRO A 304 -13.29 41.22 8.08
CA PRO A 304 -13.08 40.23 7.03
C PRO A 304 -13.82 40.64 5.76
N ALA A 305 -13.09 40.79 4.65
CA ALA A 305 -13.66 40.92 3.31
C ALA A 305 -13.94 39.53 2.75
N SER A 306 -15.22 39.21 2.51
CA SER A 306 -15.67 38.01 1.81
C SER A 306 -15.80 38.30 0.32
N PHE A 307 -15.13 37.52 -0.54
CA PHE A 307 -15.38 37.52 -1.97
C PHE A 307 -16.34 36.37 -2.32
N PRO A 308 -17.42 36.61 -3.10
CA PRO A 308 -18.27 35.54 -3.60
C PRO A 308 -17.53 34.70 -4.65
N VAL A 309 -17.67 33.39 -4.53
CA VAL A 309 -17.23 32.40 -5.52
C VAL A 309 -18.22 32.41 -6.68
N GLY A 310 -17.77 32.79 -7.87
CA GLY A 310 -18.51 32.58 -9.12
C GLY A 310 -18.29 33.68 -10.16
N ALA A 311 -18.04 33.24 -11.40
CA ALA A 311 -17.90 34.02 -12.63
C ALA A 311 -16.54 34.70 -12.88
N LEU A 312 -15.52 33.87 -13.17
CA LEU A 312 -14.49 34.28 -14.14
C LEU A 312 -15.09 34.09 -15.54
N HIS A 313 -15.61 35.19 -16.09
CA HIS A 313 -15.81 35.34 -17.52
C HIS A 313 -14.44 35.39 -18.19
N LEU A 314 -14.24 34.55 -19.20
CA LEU A 314 -13.15 34.68 -20.17
C LEU A 314 -13.42 35.94 -20.99
N TYR A 315 -12.53 36.91 -20.88
CA TYR A 315 -12.36 37.98 -21.86
C TYR A 315 -11.54 37.40 -23.01
N ASP A 316 -12.12 37.33 -24.20
CA ASP A 316 -11.39 37.22 -25.46
C ASP A 316 -11.02 38.65 -25.87
N GLU A 317 -9.73 38.90 -26.10
CA GLU A 317 -9.25 40.09 -26.81
C GLU A 317 -8.59 39.66 -28.13
N ASP A 318 -9.22 40.17 -29.20
CA ASP A 318 -8.67 40.78 -30.41
C ASP A 318 -7.81 39.98 -31.40
N GLU A 319 -8.47 39.59 -32.51
CA GLU A 319 -7.87 39.62 -33.85
C GLU A 319 -8.29 40.92 -34.56
N HIS A 320 -7.34 41.82 -34.77
CA HIS A 320 -7.43 42.90 -35.73
C HIS A 320 -6.83 42.45 -37.08
N ALA A 321 -7.65 42.48 -38.12
CA ALA A 321 -7.23 42.60 -39.52
C ALA A 321 -8.33 43.31 -40.33
N GLU A 322 -8.14 44.62 -40.55
CA GLU A 322 -8.26 45.38 -41.82
C GLU A 322 -8.09 46.88 -41.57
#